data_AF-A0A833RM58-F1
#
_entry.id   AF-A0A833RM58-F1
#
_cell.length_a   1.000
_cell.length_b   1.000
_cell.length_c   1.000
_cell.angle_alpha   90.00
_cell.angle_beta   90.00
_cell.angle_gamma   90.00
#
_symmetry.space_group_name_H-M   'P 1'
#
loop_
_entity.id
_entity.type
_entity.pdbx_description
1 polymer ?
#
loop_
_entity_poly.entity_id
_entity_poly.type
_entity_poly.pdbx_seq_one_letter_code
_entity_poly.pdbx_strand_id
1 'polypeptide(L)'
;MEGVVVRRVIPSDNSCLFNAVGYVMEHNKHKAPELRQVIAAAVASDPEKKYKERVMLIYDGLHYDALALTPSDSASEEFDQTIFPVDYKRSIGPAENLALNLVKDAHRKRSFTDTSNFTLRCGVCQIGVIGQKEAAEHAQATGHINFQEYR
;
A
#
# COMPACT_ATOMS: atom_id res chain seq x y z
N MET A 1 -13.26 14.66 -33.04
CA MET A 1 -11.96 13.96 -33.02
C MET A 1 -12.22 12.60 -32.40
N GLU A 2 -12.15 11.52 -33.18
CA GLU A 2 -12.29 10.17 -32.62
C GLU A 2 -10.96 9.80 -31.95
N GLY A 3 -11.03 9.48 -30.66
CA GLY A 3 -9.89 9.08 -29.85
C GLY A 3 -10.16 7.75 -29.19
N VAL A 4 -9.10 6.97 -28.98
CA VAL A 4 -9.14 5.70 -28.22
C VAL A 4 -8.51 5.90 -26.85
N VAL A 5 -9.15 5.38 -25.80
CA VAL A 5 -8.60 5.37 -24.45
C VAL A 5 -7.57 4.25 -24.35
N VAL A 6 -6.38 4.58 -23.85
CA VAL A 6 -5.26 3.63 -23.71
C VAL A 6 -4.75 3.61 -22.29
N ARG A 7 -4.49 2.42 -21.74
CA ARG A 7 -3.83 2.25 -20.44
C ARG A 7 -2.40 2.75 -20.52
N ARG A 8 -1.97 3.53 -19.52
CA ARG A 8 -0.58 3.97 -19.38
C ARG A 8 0.03 3.26 -18.17
N VAL A 9 1.01 2.41 -18.44
CA VAL A 9 1.69 1.63 -17.40
C VAL A 9 2.47 2.57 -16.49
N ILE A 10 2.20 2.46 -15.19
CA ILE A 10 2.93 3.14 -14.11
C ILE A 10 3.77 2.07 -13.40
N PRO A 11 5.02 2.37 -12.99
CA PRO A 11 5.82 1.43 -12.22
C PRO A 11 5.06 0.91 -11.00
N SER A 12 5.14 -0.40 -10.76
CA SER A 12 4.49 -1.07 -9.64
C SER A 12 5.34 -0.95 -8.37
N ASP A 13 5.44 0.28 -7.86
CA ASP A 13 6.15 0.61 -6.62
C ASP A 13 5.17 1.13 -5.56
N ASN A 14 5.69 1.43 -4.36
CA ASN A 14 4.92 1.95 -3.22
C ASN A 14 4.41 3.39 -3.44
N SER A 15 4.60 3.92 -4.64
CA SER A 15 4.27 5.27 -5.06
C SER A 15 3.34 5.28 -6.28
N CYS A 16 2.86 4.13 -6.74
CA CYS A 16 2.09 3.97 -7.97
C CYS A 16 0.85 4.87 -8.03
N LEU A 17 0.14 5.05 -6.91
CA LEU A 17 -1.01 5.96 -6.82
C LEU A 17 -0.61 7.40 -7.14
N PHE A 18 0.42 7.92 -6.49
CA PHE A 18 0.87 9.30 -6.68
C PHE A 18 1.44 9.50 -8.09
N ASN A 19 2.18 8.53 -8.60
CA ASN A 19 2.76 8.58 -9.95
C ASN A 19 1.69 8.51 -11.05
N ALA A 20 0.60 7.75 -10.82
CA ALA A 20 -0.55 7.72 -11.73
C ALA A 20 -1.27 9.08 -11.77
N VAL A 21 -1.51 9.68 -10.60
CA VAL A 21 -2.11 11.03 -10.49
C VAL A 21 -1.21 12.08 -11.16
N GLY A 22 0.10 12.04 -10.90
CA GLY A 22 1.07 12.92 -11.57
C GLY A 22 1.07 12.78 -13.09
N TYR A 23 0.88 11.57 -13.61
CA TYR A 23 0.85 11.35 -15.05
C TYR A 23 -0.40 11.92 -15.72
N VAL A 24 -1.58 11.78 -15.09
CA VAL A 24 -2.82 12.33 -15.68
C VAL A 24 -2.88 13.85 -15.57
N MET A 25 -2.25 14.43 -14.55
CA MET A 25 -2.26 15.88 -14.31
C MET A 25 -1.16 16.61 -15.09
N GLU A 26 0.04 16.03 -15.14
CA GLU A 26 1.26 16.73 -15.59
C GLU A 26 2.09 15.90 -16.59
N HIS A 27 1.57 14.76 -17.07
CA HIS A 27 2.31 13.82 -17.92
C HIS A 27 3.63 13.32 -17.31
N ASN A 28 3.77 13.38 -15.98
CA ASN A 28 4.98 12.98 -15.25
C ASN A 28 4.71 11.79 -14.31
N LYS A 29 5.43 10.67 -14.52
CA LYS A 29 5.28 9.43 -13.74
C LYS A 29 6.15 9.38 -12.48
N HIS A 30 6.79 10.47 -12.08
CA HIS A 30 7.73 10.55 -10.95
C HIS A 30 7.38 11.68 -9.97
N LYS A 31 6.08 11.94 -9.79
CA LYS A 31 5.55 13.02 -8.96
C LYS A 31 5.34 12.61 -7.49
N ALA A 32 5.58 11.36 -7.14
CA ALA A 32 5.30 10.87 -5.80
C ALA A 32 5.95 11.64 -4.65
N PRO A 33 7.25 12.04 -4.69
CA PRO A 33 7.84 12.81 -3.60
C PRO A 33 7.13 14.15 -3.37
N GLU A 34 6.82 14.86 -4.45
CA GLU A 34 6.17 16.18 -4.41
C GLU A 34 4.73 16.08 -3.92
N LEU A 35 3.96 15.12 -4.44
CA LEU A 35 2.57 14.90 -4.01
C LEU A 35 2.49 14.45 -2.55
N ARG A 36 3.44 13.65 -2.08
CA ARG A 36 3.57 13.32 -0.65
C ARG A 36 3.84 14.57 0.19
N GLN A 37 4.70 15.47 -0.29
CA GLN A 37 4.94 16.75 0.40
C GLN A 37 3.70 17.63 0.43
N VAL A 38 2.93 17.71 -0.67
CA VAL A 38 1.66 18.45 -0.70
C VAL A 38 0.67 17.88 0.32
N ILE A 39 0.52 16.56 0.39
CA ILE A 39 -0.36 15.92 1.38
C ILE A 39 0.14 16.16 2.80
N ALA A 40 1.45 15.98 3.04
CA ALA A 40 2.04 16.24 4.34
C ALA A 40 1.87 17.70 4.76
N ALA A 41 2.08 18.65 3.85
CA ALA A 41 1.89 20.08 4.07
C ALA A 41 0.41 20.41 4.31
N ALA A 42 -0.52 19.82 3.57
CA ALA A 42 -1.95 20.01 3.79
C ALA A 42 -2.36 19.51 5.19
N VAL A 43 -1.90 18.32 5.59
CA VAL A 43 -2.12 17.78 6.94
C VAL A 43 -1.45 18.64 8.01
N ALA A 44 -0.24 19.14 7.76
CA ALA A 44 0.51 19.97 8.70
C ALA A 44 0.02 21.43 8.77
N SER A 45 -0.60 21.95 7.71
CA SER A 45 -1.12 23.32 7.62
C SER A 45 -2.38 23.53 8.44
N ASP A 46 -3.05 22.43 8.80
CA ASP A 46 -4.18 22.43 9.71
C ASP A 46 -3.93 21.40 10.83
N PRO A 47 -2.91 21.61 11.68
CA PRO A 47 -2.56 20.70 12.77
C PRO A 47 -3.63 20.72 13.88
N GLU A 48 -4.41 21.80 13.90
CA GLU A 48 -5.60 22.01 14.72
C GLU A 48 -6.82 21.25 14.18
N LYS A 49 -6.78 20.70 12.95
CA LYS A 49 -7.80 19.79 12.42
C LYS A 49 -7.79 18.49 13.19
N LYS A 50 -8.45 18.55 14.32
CA LYS A 50 -8.65 17.42 15.21
C LYS A 50 -9.81 16.62 14.66
N TYR A 51 -9.51 15.77 13.68
CA TYR A 51 -10.38 14.66 13.35
C TYR A 51 -10.63 13.88 14.66
N LYS A 52 -11.92 13.74 14.97
CA LYS A 52 -12.39 13.08 16.19
C LYS A 52 -12.31 11.56 16.07
N GLU A 53 -11.94 11.06 14.89
CA GLU A 53 -11.97 9.66 14.52
C GLU A 53 -10.70 9.28 13.75
N ARG A 54 -10.29 8.03 13.86
CA ARG A 54 -9.20 7.41 13.09
C ARG A 54 -9.60 6.01 12.64
N VAL A 55 -8.97 5.58 11.56
CA VAL A 55 -9.02 4.20 11.06
C VAL A 55 -7.62 3.61 11.08
N MET A 56 -7.51 2.29 11.05
CA MET A 56 -6.24 1.58 11.03
C MET A 56 -6.13 0.72 9.77
N LEU A 57 -4.94 0.75 9.16
CA LEU A 57 -4.57 -0.11 8.04
C LEU A 57 -3.26 -0.81 8.41
N ILE A 58 -3.08 -2.05 7.92
CA ILE A 58 -1.77 -2.72 7.92
C ILE A 58 -1.23 -2.77 6.49
N TYR A 59 0.09 -2.71 6.37
CA TYR A 59 0.79 -2.76 5.10
C TYR A 59 1.89 -3.82 5.18
N ASP A 60 1.88 -4.77 4.26
CA ASP A 60 2.77 -5.93 4.28
C ASP A 60 3.98 -5.80 3.33
N GLY A 61 4.13 -4.65 2.66
CA GLY A 61 5.16 -4.41 1.64
C GLY A 61 4.64 -4.45 0.21
N LEU A 62 3.45 -5.01 -0.04
CA LEU A 62 2.81 -5.05 -1.36
C LEU A 62 1.35 -4.61 -1.32
N HIS A 63 0.63 -4.95 -0.25
CA HIS A 63 -0.81 -4.78 -0.11
C HIS A 63 -1.18 -4.05 1.19
N TYR A 64 -2.31 -3.33 1.14
CA TYR A 64 -2.91 -2.69 2.30
C TYR A 64 -4.16 -3.46 2.70
N ASP A 65 -4.25 -3.86 3.97
CA ASP A 65 -5.44 -4.49 4.54
C ASP A 65 -6.04 -3.63 5.64
N ALA A 66 -7.36 -3.73 5.83
CA ALA A 66 -8.06 -3.04 6.91
C ALA A 66 -7.82 -3.75 8.25
N LEU A 67 -7.61 -2.96 9.32
CA LEU A 67 -7.61 -3.49 10.68
C LEU A 67 -8.93 -3.13 11.37
N ALA A 68 -9.61 -4.16 11.87
CA ALA A 68 -10.83 -4.05 12.65
C ALA A 68 -10.61 -4.56 14.08
N LEU A 69 -11.28 -3.95 15.05
CA LEU A 69 -11.43 -4.51 16.39
C LEU A 69 -12.72 -5.31 16.42
N THR A 70 -12.61 -6.60 16.73
CA THR A 70 -13.75 -7.53 16.76
C THR A 70 -13.84 -8.22 18.12
N PRO A 71 -15.03 -8.62 18.61
CA PRO A 71 -15.18 -9.23 19.94
C PRO A 71 -14.44 -10.57 20.12
N SER A 72 -14.27 -11.33 19.03
CA SER A 72 -13.56 -12.62 19.02
C SER A 72 -13.18 -13.02 17.59
N ASP A 73 -12.20 -13.89 17.42
CA ASP A 73 -11.72 -14.35 16.09
C ASP A 73 -12.80 -15.00 15.20
N SER A 74 -13.89 -15.49 15.79
CA SER A 74 -15.03 -16.08 15.08
C SER A 74 -16.28 -15.19 15.04
N ALA A 75 -16.16 -13.92 15.45
CA ALA A 75 -17.27 -12.99 15.41
C ALA A 75 -17.59 -12.61 13.95
N SER A 76 -18.87 -12.32 13.70
CA SER A 76 -19.32 -11.77 12.43
C SER A 76 -18.74 -10.37 12.20
N GLU A 77 -18.41 -10.02 10.96
CA GLU A 77 -17.90 -8.69 10.58
C GLU A 77 -18.88 -7.56 10.94
N GLU A 78 -20.16 -7.87 11.16
CA GLU A 78 -21.15 -6.87 11.63
C GLU A 78 -20.80 -6.29 13.01
N PHE A 79 -19.98 -6.98 13.79
CA PHE A 79 -19.50 -6.54 15.10
C PHE A 79 -18.18 -5.78 15.04
N ASP A 80 -17.64 -5.56 13.83
CA ASP A 80 -16.35 -4.92 13.66
C ASP A 80 -16.43 -3.42 13.94
N GLN A 81 -15.53 -2.96 14.82
CA GLN A 81 -15.22 -1.56 14.95
C GLN A 81 -14.01 -1.23 14.06
N THR A 82 -14.24 -0.42 13.04
CA THR A 82 -13.20 0.05 12.09
C THR A 82 -12.89 1.54 12.25
N ILE A 83 -13.79 2.30 12.88
CA ILE A 83 -13.64 3.73 13.18
C ILE A 83 -13.50 3.90 14.69
N PHE A 84 -12.43 4.57 15.11
CA PHE A 84 -12.04 4.72 16.50
C PHE A 84 -12.07 6.18 16.91
N PRO A 85 -12.81 6.54 17.98
CA PRO A 85 -12.79 7.90 18.50
C PRO A 85 -11.39 8.24 19.04
N VAL A 86 -10.99 9.48 18.83
CA VAL A 86 -9.69 10.02 19.25
C VAL A 86 -9.87 10.80 20.54
N ASP A 87 -9.14 10.42 21.57
CA ASP A 87 -9.19 11.10 22.87
C ASP A 87 -8.45 12.46 22.87
N TYR A 88 -8.50 13.14 24.01
CA TYR A 88 -7.83 14.44 24.21
C TYR A 88 -6.30 14.37 24.08
N LYS A 89 -5.70 13.18 24.24
CA LYS A 89 -4.27 12.90 24.05
C LYS A 89 -3.94 12.48 22.62
N ARG A 90 -4.91 12.50 21.71
CA ARG A 90 -4.76 12.06 20.31
C ARG A 90 -4.48 10.55 20.18
N SER A 91 -4.95 9.74 21.12
CA SER A 91 -4.86 8.28 21.10
C SER A 91 -6.22 7.65 20.76
N ILE A 92 -6.21 6.46 20.15
CA ILE A 92 -7.39 5.58 20.00
C ILE A 92 -7.46 4.51 21.09
N GLY A 93 -6.76 4.73 22.20
CA GLY A 93 -6.82 3.88 23.39
C GLY A 93 -6.22 2.49 23.17
N PRO A 94 -6.83 1.41 23.72
CA PRO A 94 -6.27 0.06 23.66
C PRO A 94 -6.03 -0.48 22.24
N ALA A 95 -6.75 0.04 21.24
CA ALA A 95 -6.63 -0.36 19.84
C ALA A 95 -5.21 -0.19 19.29
N GLU A 96 -4.47 0.84 19.73
CA GLU A 96 -3.07 1.06 19.34
C GLU A 96 -2.17 -0.11 19.76
N ASN A 97 -2.30 -0.57 21.00
CA ASN A 97 -1.47 -1.67 21.52
C ASN A 97 -1.85 -3.01 20.88
N LEU A 98 -3.13 -3.23 20.59
CA LEU A 98 -3.59 -4.43 19.88
C LEU A 98 -3.02 -4.47 18.46
N ALA A 99 -3.07 -3.36 17.72
CA ALA A 99 -2.49 -3.25 16.39
C ALA A 99 -0.96 -3.46 16.42
N LEU A 100 -0.25 -2.86 17.39
CA LEU A 100 1.20 -3.06 17.55
C LEU A 100 1.56 -4.52 17.84
N ASN A 101 0.78 -5.22 18.66
CA ASN A 101 1.00 -6.64 18.94
C ASN A 101 0.75 -7.51 17.71
N LEU A 102 -0.31 -7.20 16.93
CA LEU A 102 -0.57 -7.86 15.66
C LEU A 102 0.61 -7.70 14.69
N VAL A 103 1.18 -6.51 14.57
CA VAL A 103 2.36 -6.25 13.72
C VAL A 103 3.58 -7.06 14.20
N LYS A 104 3.85 -7.10 15.51
CA LYS A 104 4.95 -7.92 16.07
C LYS A 104 4.78 -9.40 15.75
N ASP A 105 3.56 -9.90 15.84
CA ASP A 105 3.21 -11.28 15.54
C ASP A 105 3.34 -11.58 14.04
N ALA A 106 2.90 -10.68 13.17
CA ALA A 106 3.08 -10.79 11.72
C ALA A 106 4.57 -10.83 11.35
N HIS A 107 5.40 -9.96 11.94
CA HIS A 107 6.85 -9.97 11.75
C HIS A 107 7.49 -11.28 12.24
N ARG A 108 7.11 -11.77 13.43
CA ARG A 108 7.61 -13.05 13.95
C ARG A 108 7.27 -14.22 13.02
N LYS A 109 6.07 -14.20 12.42
CA LYS A 109 5.61 -15.19 11.44
C LYS A 109 6.19 -14.99 10.04
N ARG A 110 6.95 -13.91 9.79
CA ARG A 110 7.38 -13.48 8.45
C ARG A 110 6.21 -13.36 7.47
N SER A 111 5.05 -12.92 7.98
CA SER A 111 3.84 -12.66 7.20
C SER A 111 3.90 -11.25 6.61
N PHE A 112 4.93 -11.00 5.82
CA PHE A 112 5.12 -9.77 5.06
C PHE A 112 5.89 -10.13 3.79
N THR A 113 5.67 -9.36 2.73
CA THR A 113 6.33 -9.56 1.45
C THR A 113 7.55 -8.64 1.40
N ASP A 114 8.75 -9.24 1.46
CA ASP A 114 9.98 -8.50 1.17
C ASP A 114 10.06 -8.25 -0.34
N THR A 115 9.51 -7.11 -0.77
CA THR A 115 9.50 -6.69 -2.18
C THR A 115 10.89 -6.41 -2.76
N SER A 116 11.95 -6.46 -1.95
CA SER A 116 13.32 -6.33 -2.41
C SER A 116 13.98 -7.66 -2.76
N ASN A 117 13.55 -8.79 -2.20
CA ASN A 117 14.26 -10.08 -2.34
C ASN A 117 13.39 -11.28 -2.76
N PHE A 118 12.08 -11.12 -2.94
CA PHE A 118 11.22 -12.21 -3.39
C PHE A 118 11.54 -12.66 -4.84
N THR A 119 11.48 -13.97 -5.07
CA THR A 119 11.74 -14.58 -6.38
C THR A 119 10.47 -14.66 -7.21
N LEU A 120 10.50 -14.06 -8.40
CA LEU A 120 9.41 -14.00 -9.34
C LEU A 120 9.76 -14.77 -10.60
N ARG A 121 8.83 -15.58 -11.11
CA ARG A 121 8.96 -16.26 -12.40
C ARG A 121 8.08 -15.59 -13.41
N CYS A 122 8.65 -15.24 -14.55
CA CYS A 122 7.86 -14.78 -15.69
C CYS A 122 7.02 -15.94 -16.25
N GLY A 123 5.70 -15.80 -16.24
CA GLY A 123 4.78 -16.83 -16.77
C GLY A 123 4.86 -17.03 -18.29
N VAL A 124 5.51 -16.11 -19.02
CA VAL A 124 5.63 -16.18 -20.48
C VAL A 124 6.93 -16.90 -20.90
N CYS A 125 8.08 -16.43 -20.42
CA CYS A 125 9.39 -16.95 -20.81
C CYS A 125 10.10 -17.76 -19.72
N GLN A 126 9.46 -17.95 -18.56
CA GLN A 126 9.93 -18.80 -17.45
C GLN A 126 11.24 -18.35 -16.77
N ILE A 127 11.76 -17.17 -17.12
CA ILE A 127 12.93 -16.54 -16.48
C ILE A 127 12.57 -16.15 -15.05
N GLY A 128 13.44 -16.51 -14.11
CA GLY A 128 13.39 -16.06 -12.72
C GLY A 128 14.04 -14.69 -12.57
N VAL A 129 13.41 -13.80 -11.82
CA VAL A 129 13.89 -12.46 -11.48
C VAL A 129 13.73 -12.23 -9.98
N ILE A 130 14.57 -11.40 -9.39
CA ILE A 130 14.59 -11.11 -7.96
C ILE A 130 14.07 -9.70 -7.69
N GLY A 131 13.02 -9.62 -6.89
CA GLY A 131 12.42 -8.37 -6.46
C GLY A 131 11.66 -7.63 -7.56
N GLN A 132 11.03 -6.51 -7.16
CA GLN A 132 10.24 -5.68 -8.08
C GLN A 132 11.11 -5.01 -9.16
N LYS A 133 12.36 -4.68 -8.84
CA LYS A 133 13.26 -3.97 -9.76
C LYS A 133 13.56 -4.80 -11.00
N GLU A 134 14.01 -6.04 -10.82
CA GLU A 134 14.33 -6.91 -11.96
C GLU A 134 13.06 -7.31 -12.73
N ALA A 135 11.93 -7.49 -12.05
CA ALA A 135 10.65 -7.72 -12.73
C ALA A 135 10.22 -6.54 -13.61
N ALA A 136 10.42 -5.30 -13.14
CA ALA A 136 10.14 -4.10 -13.92
C ALA A 136 11.08 -3.98 -15.14
N GLU A 137 12.38 -4.23 -14.95
CA GLU A 137 13.38 -4.22 -16.03
C GLU A 137 13.07 -5.31 -17.07
N HIS A 138 12.72 -6.52 -16.63
CA HIS A 138 12.30 -7.62 -17.48
C HIS A 138 11.04 -7.28 -18.28
N ALA A 139 10.03 -6.72 -17.63
CA ALA A 139 8.80 -6.30 -18.30
C ALA A 139 9.05 -5.21 -19.35
N GLN A 140 9.95 -4.27 -19.06
CA GLN A 140 10.31 -3.21 -19.98
C GLN A 140 11.09 -3.72 -21.20
N ALA A 141 12.00 -4.68 -21.00
CA ALA A 141 12.81 -5.25 -22.07
C ALA A 141 12.02 -6.24 -22.96
N THR A 142 11.09 -7.00 -22.37
CA THR A 142 10.43 -8.12 -23.05
C THR A 142 8.94 -7.89 -23.35
N GLY A 143 8.32 -6.90 -22.71
CA GLY A 143 6.86 -6.72 -22.73
C GLY A 143 6.09 -7.72 -21.86
N HIS A 144 6.76 -8.62 -21.14
CA HIS A 144 6.11 -9.60 -20.28
C HIS A 144 5.71 -9.01 -18.93
N ILE A 145 4.42 -9.02 -18.61
CA ILE A 145 3.88 -8.47 -17.34
C ILE A 145 3.29 -9.54 -16.42
N ASN A 146 3.27 -10.81 -16.84
CA ASN A 146 2.76 -11.90 -16.04
C ASN A 146 3.89 -12.49 -15.18
N PHE A 147 3.93 -12.15 -13.90
CA PHE A 147 4.89 -12.69 -12.93
C PHE A 147 4.15 -13.44 -11.83
N GLN A 148 4.71 -14.58 -11.42
CA GLN A 148 4.23 -15.36 -10.29
C GLN A 148 5.36 -15.53 -9.29
N GLU A 149 5.08 -15.28 -8.01
CA GLU A 149 6.04 -15.59 -6.96
C GLU A 149 6.24 -17.10 -6.89
N TYR A 150 7.49 -17.53 -6.77
CA TYR A 150 7.85 -18.93 -6.57
C TYR A 150 8.87 -19.04 -5.44
N ARG A 151 8.77 -20.11 -4.66
CA ARG A 151 9.73 -20.48 -3.62
C ARG A 151 10.55 -21.67 -4.06
#